data_AF-A0A9E2XJE4-F1
#
_entry.id   AF-A0A9E2XJE4-F1
#
_cell.length_a   1.000
_cell.length_b   1.000
_cell.length_c   1.000
_cell.angle_alpha   90.00
_cell.angle_beta   90.00
_cell.angle_gamma   90.00
#
_symmetry.space_group_name_H-M   'P 1'
#
loop_
_entity.id
_entity.type
_entity.pdbx_description
1 polymer ?
#
loop_
_entity_poly.entity_id
_entity_poly.type
_entity_poly.pdbx_seq_one_letter_code
_entity_poly.pdbx_strand_id
1 'polypeptide(L)' 'LVQTPEVKDKLLAETQRAVDRGTFGSPTFFVDDDIYFGKDRLRDVEEAIAAKK' A
#
# COMPACT_ATOMS: atom_id res chain seq x y z
N LEU A 1 -14.86 8.17 18.46
CA LEU A 1 -14.31 8.54 17.14
C LEU A 1 -14.08 7.32 16.25
N VAL A 2 -13.30 6.29 16.66
CA VAL A 2 -12.98 5.12 15.79
C VAL A 2 -14.19 4.29 15.33
N GLN A 3 -15.31 4.33 16.08
CA GLN A 3 -16.50 3.52 15.79
C GLN A 3 -17.59 4.28 14.99
N THR A 4 -17.35 5.51 14.55
CA THR A 4 -18.35 6.26 13.77
C THR A 4 -18.54 5.63 12.38
N PRO A 5 -19.74 5.75 11.78
CA PRO A 5 -19.99 5.24 10.42
C PRO A 5 -18.98 5.75 9.40
N GLU A 6 -18.71 7.06 9.42
CA GLU A 6 -17.76 7.70 8.51
C GLU A 6 -16.33 7.10 8.58
N VAL A 7 -15.87 6.74 9.77
CA VAL A 7 -14.54 6.10 9.93
C VAL A 7 -14.55 4.68 9.36
N LYS A 8 -15.65 3.94 9.54
CA LYS A 8 -15.79 2.57 9.00
C LYS A 8 -15.90 2.59 7.48
N ASP A 9 -16.68 3.52 6.93
CA ASP A 9 -16.86 3.68 5.48
C ASP A 9 -15.54 4.06 4.82
N LYS A 10 -14.78 4.99 5.44
CA LYS A 10 -13.44 5.33 4.97
C LYS A 10 -12.51 4.13 5.01
N LEU A 11 -12.45 3.40 6.12
CA LEU A 11 -11.61 2.19 6.23
C LEU A 11 -11.93 1.19 5.13
N LEU A 12 -13.21 0.90 4.89
CA LEU A 12 -13.65 -0.02 3.84
C LEU A 12 -13.21 0.46 2.46
N ALA A 13 -13.43 1.74 2.15
CA ALA A 13 -13.03 2.33 0.87
C ALA A 13 -11.51 2.34 0.64
N GLU A 14 -10.69 2.57 1.68
CA GLU A 14 -9.22 2.46 1.59
C GLU A 14 -8.80 1.01 1.35
N THR A 15 -9.39 0.04 2.07
CA THR A 15 -9.06 -1.37 1.91
C THR A 15 -9.43 -1.90 0.52
N GLN A 16 -10.58 -1.46 -0.02
CA GLN A 16 -10.99 -1.83 -1.37
C GLN A 16 -10.03 -1.26 -2.41
N ARG A 17 -9.64 0.01 -2.30
CA ARG A 17 -8.63 0.61 -3.18
C ARG A 17 -7.30 -0.13 -3.15
N ALA A 18 -6.85 -0.58 -1.98
CA ALA A 18 -5.62 -1.35 -1.87
C ALA A 18 -5.72 -2.67 -2.66
N VAL A 19 -6.84 -3.39 -2.53
CA VAL A 19 -7.14 -4.62 -3.27
C VAL A 19 -7.23 -4.35 -4.76
N ASP A 20 -7.95 -3.31 -5.19
CA ASP A 20 -8.12 -2.93 -6.59
C ASP A 20 -6.77 -2.57 -7.25
N ARG A 21 -5.83 -2.02 -6.47
CA ARG A 21 -4.45 -1.74 -6.91
C ARG A 21 -3.54 -2.98 -6.94
N GLY A 22 -4.04 -4.15 -6.52
CA GLY A 22 -3.29 -5.42 -6.53
C GLY A 22 -2.62 -5.79 -5.21
N THR A 23 -2.94 -5.11 -4.09
CA THR A 23 -2.47 -5.54 -2.76
C THR A 23 -3.09 -6.89 -2.40
N PHE A 24 -2.25 -7.87 -2.07
CA PHE A 24 -2.69 -9.22 -1.66
C PHE A 24 -2.22 -9.62 -0.26
N GLY A 25 -1.44 -8.77 0.43
CA GLY A 25 -0.90 -9.04 1.75
C GLY A 25 -0.24 -7.82 2.39
N SER A 26 0.35 -8.00 3.56
CA SER A 26 1.03 -6.94 4.31
C SER A 26 2.41 -7.38 4.81
N PRO A 27 3.45 -6.51 4.74
CA PRO A 27 3.44 -5.19 4.13
C PRO A 27 3.55 -5.26 2.60
N THR A 28 2.88 -4.34 1.89
CA THR A 28 3.00 -4.13 0.44
C THR A 28 3.32 -2.66 0.18
N PHE A 29 4.34 -2.40 -0.63
CA PHE A 29 4.77 -1.07 -1.05
C PHE A 29 4.58 -0.92 -2.56
N PHE A 30 4.32 0.32 -2.99
CA PHE A 30 4.20 0.66 -4.39
C PHE A 30 5.20 1.77 -4.73
N VAL A 31 5.94 1.61 -5.82
CA VAL A 31 6.75 2.68 -6.43
C VAL A 31 6.22 2.88 -7.84
N ASP A 32 5.34 3.88 -8.00
CA ASP A 32 4.44 4.03 -9.17
C ASP A 32 3.55 2.79 -9.37
N ASP A 33 3.73 2.06 -10.47
CA ASP A 33 2.97 0.86 -10.83
C ASP A 33 3.64 -0.44 -10.33
N ASP A 34 4.88 -0.36 -9.85
CA ASP A 34 5.63 -1.53 -9.36
C ASP A 34 5.23 -1.90 -7.92
N ILE A 35 5.04 -3.21 -7.69
CA ILE A 35 4.64 -3.79 -6.41
C ILE A 35 5.83 -4.47 -5.73
N TYR A 36 6.05 -4.14 -4.46
CA TYR A 36 7.07 -4.75 -3.59
C TYR A 36 6.40 -5.35 -2.35
N PHE A 37 6.41 -6.68 -2.22
CA PHE A 37 5.76 -7.39 -1.12
C PHE A 37 6.77 -7.92 -0.08
N GLY A 38 6.50 -7.62 1.19
CA GLY A 38 7.29 -8.08 2.33
C GLY A 38 8.37 -7.09 2.76
N LYS A 39 8.70 -7.11 4.05
CA LYS A 39 9.72 -6.20 4.64
C LYS A 39 11.12 -6.40 4.03
N ASP A 40 11.40 -7.59 3.50
CA ASP A 40 12.70 -7.92 2.92
C ASP A 40 12.92 -7.22 1.57
N ARG A 41 11.88 -6.58 1.01
CA ARG A 41 11.93 -5.77 -0.21
C ARG A 41 12.18 -4.28 0.03
N LEU A 42 12.37 -3.83 1.27
CA LEU A 42 12.57 -2.41 1.57
C LEU A 42 13.80 -1.81 0.87
N ARG A 43 14.89 -2.58 0.74
CA ARG A 43 16.07 -2.13 -0.02
C ARG A 43 15.73 -1.91 -1.49
N ASP A 44 15.00 -2.83 -2.10
CA ASP A 44 14.57 -2.73 -3.51
C ASP A 44 13.67 -1.50 -3.72
N VAL A 45 12.80 -1.18 -2.73
CA VAL A 45 11.97 0.04 -2.73
C VAL A 45 12.83 1.30 -2.69
N GLU A 46 13.82 1.36 -1.80
CA GLU A 46 14.74 2.51 -1.69
C GLU A 46 15.54 2.73 -2.98
N GLU A 47 16.05 1.65 -3.57
CA GLU A 47 16.78 1.68 -4.84
C GLU A 47 15.88 2.16 -5.99
N ALA A 48 14.64 1.68 -6.06
CA ALA A 48 13.67 2.11 -7.07
C ALA A 48 13.28 3.59 -6.95
N ILE A 49 13.13 4.11 -5.74
CA ILE A 49 12.90 5.55 -5.49
C ILE A 49 14.11 6.38 -5.89
N ALA A 50 15.32 5.91 -5.56
CA ALA A 50 16.56 6.64 -5.88
C ALA A 50 16.83 6.69 -7.39
N ALA A 51 16.52 5.63 -8.13
CA ALA A 51 16.70 5.56 -9.57
C ALA A 51 15.78 6.50 -10.39
N LYS A 52 14.74 7.05 -9.75
CA LYS A 52 13.77 7.97 -10.38
C LYS A 52 14.09 9.46 -10.18
N LYS A 53 15.20 9.79 -9.51
CA LYS A 53 15.75 11.16 -9.42
C LYS A 53 16.53 11.53 -10.68
#